data_AF-A0A7W0NCL5-F1
#
_entry.id   AF-A0A7W0NCL5-F1
#
_cell.length_a   1.000
_cell.length_b   1.000
_cell.length_c   1.000
_cell.angle_alpha   90.00
_cell.angle_beta   90.00
_cell.angle_gamma   90.00
#
_symmetry.space_group_name_H-M   'P 1'
#
loop_
_entity.id
_entity.type
_entity.pdbx_description
1 polymer ?
#
loop_
_entity_poly.entity_id
_entity_poly.type
_entity_poly.pdbx_seq_one_letter_code
_entity_poly.pdbx_strand_id
1 'polypeptide(L)'
;LQELLYAARMTSVLVVLQGIDTSGKDGAIRGVFADVNPQGCQVTSFKNPTPEDLDHDFLWRVHRNTPPLGMIGVFNRSHYEDVLVVRVKELIPAAVWRRRYDQINAFERLLNESGTIVLKFYLHISKEEQEKRLLAREQDVSKSWKLSAQDWVERRSWDEYIAAYEDALRKCSTETAPWIIVPANRKWFRNVAIAERIAGSLRPLRQSWLEALERRGDAEREAIKVARSAANGEDGLDEKQTR
;
A
#
# COMPACT_ATOMS: atom_id res chain seq x y z
N LEU A 1 16.10 -5.14 -0.57
CA LEU A 1 14.89 -5.81 -1.10
C LEU A 1 14.10 -4.87 -2.00
N GLN A 2 13.69 -3.69 -1.51
CA GLN A 2 12.92 -2.75 -2.32
C GLN A 2 13.68 -2.27 -3.59
N GLU A 3 14.98 -2.02 -3.52
CA GLU A 3 15.78 -1.68 -4.71
C GLU A 3 15.76 -2.79 -5.78
N LEU A 4 15.82 -4.06 -5.36
CA LEU A 4 15.72 -5.20 -6.27
C LEU A 4 14.32 -5.32 -6.88
N LEU A 5 13.27 -5.13 -6.07
CA LEU A 5 11.88 -5.05 -6.56
C LEU A 5 11.78 -3.99 -7.67
N TYR A 6 12.27 -2.78 -7.39
CA TYR A 6 12.24 -1.65 -8.31
C TYR A 6 13.04 -1.90 -9.59
N ALA A 7 14.25 -2.45 -9.46
CA ALA A 7 15.10 -2.73 -10.61
C ALA A 7 14.54 -3.87 -11.49
N ALA A 8 13.99 -4.92 -10.87
CA ALA A 8 13.49 -6.09 -11.59
C ALA A 8 12.17 -5.81 -12.32
N ARG A 9 11.28 -4.98 -11.75
CA ARG A 9 9.96 -4.65 -12.31
C ARG A 9 9.12 -5.85 -12.71
N MET A 10 9.23 -6.95 -11.97
CA MET A 10 8.46 -8.19 -12.21
C MET A 10 7.23 -8.31 -11.32
N THR A 11 7.20 -7.57 -10.21
CA THR A 11 6.18 -7.66 -9.16
C THR A 11 5.98 -6.28 -8.55
N SER A 12 4.81 -5.99 -8.04
CA SER A 12 4.55 -4.81 -7.18
C SER A 12 4.02 -5.25 -5.82
N VAL A 13 4.03 -4.34 -4.84
CA VAL A 13 3.51 -4.62 -3.49
C VAL A 13 2.48 -3.58 -3.13
N LEU A 14 1.26 -4.00 -2.83
CA LEU A 14 0.23 -3.14 -2.25
C LEU A 14 0.08 -3.44 -0.76
N VAL A 15 0.42 -2.46 0.07
CA VAL A 15 0.22 -2.49 1.53
C VAL A 15 -1.04 -1.71 1.87
N VAL A 16 -2.04 -2.38 2.41
CA VAL A 16 -3.28 -1.76 2.90
C VAL A 16 -3.22 -1.63 4.41
N LEU A 17 -3.29 -0.40 4.92
CA LEU A 17 -3.34 -0.13 6.36
C LEU A 17 -4.74 0.33 6.77
N GLN A 18 -5.37 -0.50 7.59
CA GLN A 18 -6.68 -0.24 8.15
C GLN A 18 -6.66 -0.34 9.68
N GLY A 19 -7.66 0.25 10.33
CA GLY A 19 -7.77 0.27 11.77
C GLY A 19 -8.47 1.53 12.25
N ILE A 20 -9.07 1.46 13.44
CA ILE A 20 -9.82 2.57 14.01
C ILE A 20 -8.96 3.82 14.16
N ASP A 21 -9.56 4.99 14.24
CA ASP A 21 -8.79 6.21 14.43
C ASP A 21 -7.96 6.15 15.72
N THR A 22 -6.75 6.72 15.62
CA THR A 22 -5.62 6.57 16.56
C THR A 22 -4.90 5.21 16.61
N SER A 23 -5.34 4.17 15.87
CA SER A 23 -4.61 2.88 15.73
C SER A 23 -3.15 3.01 15.29
N GLY A 24 -2.85 4.10 14.59
CA GLY A 24 -1.49 4.55 14.31
C GLY A 24 -1.00 4.23 12.90
N LYS A 25 -1.92 4.20 11.91
CA LYS A 25 -1.63 4.08 10.47
C LYS A 25 -0.48 5.00 10.04
N ASP A 26 -0.58 6.32 10.26
CA ASP A 26 0.48 7.27 9.90
C ASP A 26 1.83 6.98 10.57
N GLY A 27 1.79 6.50 11.81
CA GLY A 27 3.00 6.14 12.56
C GLY A 27 3.64 4.86 12.05
N ALA A 28 2.84 3.92 11.54
CA ALA A 28 3.32 2.72 10.87
C ALA A 28 3.98 3.11 9.54
N ILE A 29 3.35 3.99 8.75
CA ILE A 29 3.91 4.46 7.48
C ILE A 29 5.28 5.10 7.71
N ARG A 30 5.35 6.09 8.62
CA ARG A 30 6.62 6.77 8.95
C ARG A 30 7.68 5.83 9.51
N GLY A 31 7.29 4.83 10.31
CA GLY A 31 8.25 3.96 10.98
C GLY A 31 8.74 2.79 10.12
N VAL A 32 7.87 2.21 9.29
CA VAL A 32 8.18 1.01 8.49
C VAL A 32 8.87 1.38 7.19
N PHE A 33 8.49 2.51 6.58
CA PHE A 33 8.99 2.91 5.26
C PHE A 33 10.04 4.04 5.34
N ALA A 34 10.58 4.35 6.53
CA ALA A 34 11.55 5.42 6.74
C ALA A 34 12.79 5.28 5.84
N ASP A 35 13.31 4.04 5.74
CA ASP A 35 14.55 3.74 5.02
C ASP A 35 14.29 3.21 3.60
N VAL A 36 13.05 3.32 3.11
CA VAL A 36 12.70 2.93 1.75
C VAL A 36 12.95 4.10 0.81
N ASN A 37 13.57 3.83 -0.35
CA ASN A 37 13.79 4.87 -1.36
C ASN A 37 12.43 5.45 -1.82
N PRO A 38 12.20 6.77 -1.69
CA PRO A 38 10.92 7.38 -2.03
C PRO A 38 10.55 7.26 -3.51
N GLN A 39 11.53 7.05 -4.41
CA GLN A 39 11.25 6.80 -5.83
C GLN A 39 10.58 5.45 -6.08
N GLY A 40 10.66 4.53 -5.12
CA GLY A 40 10.08 3.18 -5.21
C GLY A 40 8.89 2.95 -4.29
N CYS A 41 8.39 3.98 -3.61
CA CYS A 41 7.32 3.88 -2.62
C CYS A 41 6.35 5.06 -2.73
N GLN A 42 5.06 4.76 -2.91
CA GLN A 42 4.01 5.77 -3.01
C GLN A 42 2.95 5.55 -1.93
N VAL A 43 2.63 6.61 -1.19
CA VAL A 43 1.58 6.59 -0.16
C VAL A 43 0.34 7.32 -0.69
N THR A 44 -0.81 6.64 -0.70
CA THR A 44 -2.12 7.22 -1.02
C THR A 44 -2.99 7.20 0.22
N SER A 45 -3.49 8.36 0.64
CA SER A 45 -4.42 8.48 1.77
C SER A 45 -5.84 8.74 1.27
N PHE A 46 -6.76 7.83 1.56
CA PHE A 46 -8.15 7.97 1.13
C PHE A 46 -8.97 8.76 2.16
N LYS A 47 -9.46 9.92 1.74
CA LYS A 47 -10.42 10.76 2.49
C LYS A 47 -11.84 10.48 1.98
N ASN A 48 -12.81 11.28 2.44
CA ASN A 48 -14.17 11.26 1.89
C ASN A 48 -14.13 11.36 0.35
N PRO A 49 -14.97 10.60 -0.36
CA PRO A 49 -15.04 10.68 -1.82
C PRO A 49 -15.50 12.06 -2.28
N THR A 50 -14.90 12.53 -3.37
CA THR A 50 -15.33 13.75 -4.08
C THR A 50 -16.64 13.48 -4.84
N PRO A 51 -17.34 14.50 -5.34
CA PRO A 51 -18.48 14.29 -6.24
C PRO A 51 -18.10 13.43 -7.46
N GLU A 52 -16.94 13.68 -8.07
CA GLU A 52 -16.43 12.86 -9.18
C GLU A 52 -16.20 11.40 -8.77
N ASP A 53 -15.61 11.15 -7.59
CA ASP A 53 -15.46 9.79 -7.07
C ASP A 53 -16.81 9.07 -6.93
N LEU A 54 -17.87 9.81 -6.57
CA LEU A 54 -19.22 9.28 -6.35
C LEU A 54 -20.02 9.06 -7.65
N ASP A 55 -19.62 9.71 -8.74
CA ASP A 55 -20.20 9.49 -10.08
C ASP A 55 -19.69 8.19 -10.73
N HIS A 56 -18.68 7.54 -10.12
CA HIS A 56 -18.13 6.26 -10.53
C HIS A 56 -18.42 5.15 -9.51
N ASP A 57 -18.04 3.91 -9.84
CA ASP A 57 -18.03 2.84 -8.84
C ASP A 57 -16.95 3.10 -7.78
N PHE A 58 -17.15 2.55 -6.57
CA PHE A 58 -16.28 2.83 -5.42
C PHE A 58 -14.82 2.37 -5.59
N LEU A 59 -14.55 1.44 -6.51
CA LEU A 59 -13.19 0.96 -6.77
C LEU A 59 -12.46 1.85 -7.79
N TRP A 60 -13.15 2.66 -8.59
CA TRP A 60 -12.54 3.50 -9.62
C TRP A 60 -11.38 4.35 -9.09
N ARG A 61 -11.64 5.13 -8.04
CA ARG A 61 -10.61 5.98 -7.41
C ARG A 61 -9.49 5.18 -6.76
N VAL A 62 -9.78 3.95 -6.33
CA VAL A 62 -8.84 3.09 -5.63
C VAL A 62 -7.90 2.40 -6.62
N HIS A 63 -8.47 1.84 -7.68
CA HIS A 63 -7.74 1.15 -8.74
C HIS A 63 -6.73 2.08 -9.43
N ARG A 64 -7.09 3.34 -9.67
CA ARG A 64 -6.16 4.36 -10.21
C ARG A 64 -4.87 4.51 -9.39
N ASN A 65 -4.91 4.19 -8.10
CA ASN A 65 -3.77 4.36 -7.18
C ASN A 65 -2.98 3.07 -6.92
N THR A 66 -3.31 1.95 -7.58
CA THR A 66 -2.56 0.70 -7.39
C THR A 66 -1.13 0.81 -7.92
N PRO A 67 -0.15 0.17 -7.27
CA PRO A 67 1.26 0.34 -7.62
C PRO A 67 1.60 -0.32 -8.96
N PRO A 68 2.38 0.34 -9.84
CA PRO A 68 2.92 -0.31 -11.02
C PRO A 68 4.04 -1.30 -10.64
N LEU A 69 4.41 -2.19 -11.56
CA LEU A 69 5.48 -3.17 -11.34
C LEU A 69 6.79 -2.49 -10.93
N GLY A 70 7.38 -3.01 -9.85
CA GLY A 70 8.59 -2.49 -9.19
C GLY A 70 8.32 -1.56 -8.01
N MET A 71 7.07 -1.15 -7.79
CA MET A 71 6.72 -0.18 -6.74
C MET A 71 6.10 -0.83 -5.51
N ILE A 72 6.29 -0.16 -4.37
CA ILE A 72 5.48 -0.35 -3.17
C ILE A 72 4.40 0.74 -3.13
N GLY A 73 3.14 0.36 -3.17
CA GLY A 73 2.00 1.23 -2.90
C GLY A 73 1.53 1.04 -1.47
N VAL A 74 1.29 2.14 -0.74
CA VAL A 74 0.80 2.11 0.63
C VAL A 74 -0.52 2.88 0.72
N PHE A 75 -1.59 2.15 1.00
CA PHE A 75 -2.93 2.70 1.20
C PHE A 75 -3.15 3.00 2.69
N ASN A 76 -3.27 4.29 3.02
CA ASN A 76 -3.70 4.77 4.34
C ASN A 76 -5.21 4.98 4.30
N ARG A 77 -5.96 4.06 4.92
CA ARG A 77 -7.35 3.75 4.50
C ARG A 77 -7.38 3.20 3.06
N SER A 78 -8.52 2.69 2.58
CA SER A 78 -8.59 1.98 1.29
C SER A 78 -10.04 1.77 0.83
N HIS A 79 -10.24 0.94 -0.20
CA HIS A 79 -11.56 0.43 -0.62
C HIS A 79 -12.37 -0.24 0.50
N TYR A 80 -11.76 -0.58 1.63
CA TYR A 80 -12.50 -1.09 2.78
C TYR A 80 -13.36 -0.03 3.48
N GLU A 81 -13.10 1.27 3.31
CA GLU A 81 -13.97 2.33 3.85
C GLU A 81 -15.43 2.16 3.36
N ASP A 82 -15.58 1.66 2.12
CA ASP A 82 -16.85 1.42 1.46
C ASP A 82 -17.67 0.24 2.00
N VAL A 83 -17.11 -0.52 2.97
CA VAL A 83 -17.81 -1.55 3.77
C VAL A 83 -17.63 -1.33 5.29
N LEU A 84 -16.97 -0.25 5.69
CA LEU A 84 -16.74 0.15 7.08
C LEU A 84 -17.59 1.37 7.44
N VAL A 85 -17.12 2.59 7.14
CA VAL A 85 -17.87 3.82 7.46
C VAL A 85 -19.21 3.89 6.74
N VAL A 86 -19.28 3.40 5.50
CA VAL A 86 -20.53 3.31 4.73
C VAL A 86 -21.57 2.43 5.43
N ARG A 87 -21.13 1.35 6.09
CA ARG A 87 -21.98 0.47 6.87
C ARG A 87 -22.41 1.12 8.18
N VAL A 88 -21.44 1.63 8.96
CA VAL A 88 -21.69 2.16 10.32
C VAL A 88 -22.56 3.41 10.28
N LYS A 89 -22.34 4.30 9.29
CA LYS A 89 -23.12 5.53 9.12
C LYS A 89 -24.32 5.36 8.19
N GLU A 90 -24.62 4.12 7.78
CA GLU A 90 -25.76 3.78 6.91
C GLU A 90 -25.86 4.64 5.63
N LEU A 91 -24.71 4.98 5.03
CA LEU A 91 -24.64 5.94 3.92
C LEU A 91 -25.33 5.43 2.65
N ILE A 92 -25.42 4.11 2.49
CA ILE A 92 -26.17 3.45 1.41
C ILE A 92 -26.88 2.20 1.95
N PRO A 93 -27.92 1.69 1.26
CA PRO A 93 -28.65 0.51 1.72
C PRO A 93 -27.75 -0.71 1.91
N ALA A 94 -28.07 -1.53 2.92
CA ALA A 94 -27.29 -2.72 3.25
C ALA A 94 -27.14 -3.72 2.10
N ALA A 95 -28.16 -3.83 1.24
CA ALA A 95 -28.10 -4.67 0.05
C ALA A 95 -27.00 -4.24 -0.94
N VAL A 96 -26.63 -2.95 -0.95
CA VAL A 96 -25.61 -2.40 -1.85
C VAL A 96 -24.20 -2.67 -1.28
N TRP A 97 -23.90 -2.21 -0.06
CA TRP A 97 -22.55 -2.37 0.48
C TRP A 97 -22.20 -3.83 0.80
N ARG A 98 -23.18 -4.70 1.10
CA ARG A 98 -22.89 -6.13 1.32
C ARG A 98 -22.31 -6.83 0.10
N ARG A 99 -22.72 -6.43 -1.11
CA ARG A 99 -22.16 -6.98 -2.37
C ARG A 99 -20.72 -6.54 -2.61
N ARG A 100 -20.27 -5.47 -1.96
CA ARG A 100 -18.91 -4.95 -2.12
C ARG A 100 -17.85 -5.90 -1.58
N TYR A 101 -18.16 -6.80 -0.64
CA TYR A 101 -17.19 -7.81 -0.20
C TYR A 101 -16.73 -8.70 -1.36
N ASP A 102 -17.65 -9.15 -2.21
CA ASP A 102 -17.31 -9.98 -3.37
C ASP A 102 -16.56 -9.17 -4.43
N GLN A 103 -16.94 -7.91 -4.64
CA GLN A 103 -16.26 -6.99 -5.55
C GLN A 103 -14.82 -6.69 -5.09
N ILE A 104 -14.60 -6.49 -3.79
CA ILE A 104 -13.28 -6.32 -3.18
C ILE A 104 -12.42 -7.57 -3.41
N ASN A 105 -12.98 -8.76 -3.16
CA ASN A 105 -12.26 -10.02 -3.38
C ASN A 105 -11.90 -10.22 -4.85
N ALA A 106 -12.79 -9.86 -5.78
CA ALA A 106 -12.52 -9.91 -7.21
C ALA A 106 -11.44 -8.91 -7.63
N PHE A 107 -11.48 -7.69 -7.11
CA PHE A 107 -10.48 -6.66 -7.35
C PHE A 107 -9.09 -7.08 -6.85
N GLU A 108 -8.99 -7.58 -5.62
CA GLU A 108 -7.70 -8.01 -5.06
C GLU A 108 -7.13 -9.24 -5.78
N ARG A 109 -7.99 -10.14 -6.25
CA ARG A 109 -7.59 -11.25 -7.14
C ARG A 109 -7.04 -10.74 -8.47
N LEU A 110 -7.70 -9.78 -9.12
CA LEU A 110 -7.22 -9.15 -10.36
C LEU A 110 -5.81 -8.56 -10.17
N LEU A 111 -5.57 -7.85 -9.06
CA LEU A 111 -4.26 -7.30 -8.75
C LEU A 111 -3.20 -8.41 -8.58
N ASN A 112 -3.55 -9.48 -7.87
CA ASN A 112 -2.65 -10.60 -7.65
C ASN A 112 -2.27 -11.32 -8.95
N GLU A 113 -3.24 -11.61 -9.81
CA GLU A 113 -3.04 -12.21 -11.14
C GLU A 113 -2.18 -11.30 -12.03
N SER A 114 -2.22 -9.99 -11.81
CA SER A 114 -1.40 -8.99 -12.49
C SER A 114 -0.01 -8.78 -11.86
N GLY A 115 0.40 -9.64 -10.92
CA GLY A 115 1.73 -9.58 -10.29
C GLY A 115 1.84 -8.62 -9.10
N THR A 116 0.73 -8.24 -8.47
CA THR A 116 0.73 -7.43 -7.23
C THR A 116 0.60 -8.32 -6.00
N ILE A 117 1.55 -8.24 -5.08
CA ILE A 117 1.41 -8.85 -3.74
C ILE A 117 0.55 -7.92 -2.89
N VAL A 118 -0.63 -8.38 -2.47
CA VAL A 118 -1.55 -7.61 -1.62
C VAL A 118 -1.37 -8.02 -0.16
N LEU A 119 -0.92 -7.08 0.67
CA LEU A 119 -0.71 -7.28 2.11
C LEU A 119 -1.61 -6.33 2.90
N LYS A 120 -2.59 -6.89 3.63
CA LYS A 120 -3.58 -6.08 4.36
C LYS A 120 -3.37 -6.20 5.85
N PHE A 121 -3.21 -5.06 6.53
CA PHE A 121 -2.93 -5.00 7.95
C PHE A 121 -4.06 -4.27 8.68
N TYR A 122 -4.70 -4.97 9.60
CA TYR A 122 -5.63 -4.36 10.54
C TYR A 122 -4.88 -4.06 11.84
N LEU A 123 -4.70 -2.77 12.12
CA LEU A 123 -4.00 -2.29 13.30
C LEU A 123 -4.95 -2.29 14.50
N HIS A 124 -4.93 -3.39 15.24
CA HIS A 124 -5.85 -3.62 16.34
C HIS A 124 -5.35 -2.94 17.62
N ILE A 125 -6.14 -2.00 18.14
CA ILE A 125 -5.94 -1.41 19.47
C ILE A 125 -7.14 -1.67 20.36
N SER A 126 -6.93 -1.68 21.68
CA SER A 126 -8.05 -1.76 22.62
C SER A 126 -8.77 -0.42 22.74
N LYS A 127 -10.01 -0.45 23.25
CA LYS A 127 -10.82 0.75 23.48
C LYS A 127 -10.13 1.68 24.48
N GLU A 128 -9.46 1.13 25.49
CA GLU A 128 -8.71 1.88 26.50
C GLU A 128 -7.46 2.53 25.91
N GLU A 129 -6.74 1.82 25.02
CA GLU A 129 -5.57 2.39 24.33
C GLU A 129 -5.97 3.55 23.42
N GLN A 130 -7.12 3.46 22.73
CA GLN A 130 -7.63 4.57 21.92
C GLN A 130 -7.83 5.83 22.76
N GLU A 131 -8.47 5.69 23.93
CA GLU A 131 -8.71 6.81 24.85
C GLU A 131 -7.43 7.42 25.39
N LYS A 132 -6.47 6.58 25.82
CA LYS A 132 -5.14 7.07 26.21
C LYS A 132 -4.48 7.90 25.10
N ARG A 133 -4.63 7.50 23.84
CA ARG A 133 -4.06 8.23 22.69
C ARG A 133 -4.81 9.53 22.38
N LEU A 134 -6.12 9.57 22.57
CA LEU A 134 -6.91 10.80 22.40
C LEU A 134 -6.53 11.82 23.47
N LEU A 135 -6.54 11.43 24.75
CA LEU A 135 -6.13 12.29 25.86
C LEU A 135 -4.69 12.78 25.71
N ALA A 136 -3.76 11.91 25.28
CA ALA A 136 -2.38 12.33 25.04
C ALA A 136 -2.23 13.31 23.87
N ARG A 137 -3.12 13.26 22.87
CA ARG A 137 -3.11 14.24 21.76
C ARG A 137 -3.59 15.61 22.23
N GLU A 138 -4.61 15.66 23.08
CA GLU A 138 -5.13 16.90 23.66
C GLU A 138 -4.06 17.66 24.45
N GLN A 139 -3.16 16.93 25.09
CA GLN A 139 -2.04 17.50 25.86
C GLN A 139 -0.85 17.93 24.98
N ASP A 140 -0.76 17.48 23.73
CA ASP A 140 0.36 17.76 22.84
C ASP A 140 0.10 19.01 21.98
N VAL A 141 0.52 20.16 22.49
CA VAL A 141 0.37 21.47 21.83
C VAL A 141 1.01 21.49 20.43
N SER A 142 2.09 20.74 20.21
CA SER A 142 2.79 20.67 18.92
C SER A 142 1.97 19.98 17.82
N LYS A 143 0.91 19.25 18.20
CA LYS A 143 0.01 18.53 17.31
C LYS A 143 -1.44 19.00 17.42
N SER A 144 -1.67 20.19 17.98
CA SER A 144 -3.01 20.78 18.15
C SER A 144 -3.84 20.80 16.86
N TRP A 145 -3.20 20.99 15.70
CA TRP A 145 -3.83 20.93 14.38
C TRP A 145 -4.45 19.57 14.01
N LYS A 146 -4.17 18.50 14.78
CA LYS A 146 -4.74 17.16 14.60
C LYS A 146 -5.94 16.89 15.50
N LEU A 147 -6.32 17.82 16.37
CA LEU A 147 -7.44 17.64 17.28
C LEU A 147 -8.76 17.73 16.53
N SER A 148 -9.68 16.83 16.88
CA SER A 148 -11.02 16.81 16.32
C SER A 148 -11.98 16.28 17.37
N ALA A 149 -13.01 17.05 17.72
CA ALA A 149 -14.08 16.58 18.60
C ALA A 149 -14.81 15.36 17.99
N GLN A 150 -14.78 15.23 16.65
CA GLN A 150 -15.35 14.11 15.94
C GLN A 150 -14.72 12.77 16.36
N ASP A 151 -13.45 12.75 16.79
CA ASP A 151 -12.78 11.54 17.24
C ASP A 151 -13.49 10.91 18.47
N TRP A 152 -14.01 11.75 19.37
CA TRP A 152 -14.81 11.32 20.53
C TRP A 152 -16.24 10.93 20.16
N VAL A 153 -16.82 11.59 19.15
CA VAL A 153 -18.15 11.24 18.63
C VAL A 153 -18.10 9.84 17.98
N GLU A 154 -17.09 9.59 17.13
CA GLU A 154 -16.93 8.31 16.43
C GLU A 154 -16.59 7.16 17.39
N ARG A 155 -15.95 7.45 18.53
CA ARG A 155 -15.72 6.48 19.59
C ARG A 155 -17.02 5.89 20.16
N ARG A 156 -18.16 6.59 20.08
CA ARG A 156 -19.46 6.05 20.52
C ARG A 156 -19.87 4.83 19.69
N SER A 157 -19.54 4.83 18.40
CA SER A 157 -19.78 3.72 17.46
C SER A 157 -18.68 2.66 17.48
N TRP A 158 -17.89 2.55 18.56
CA TRP A 158 -16.79 1.58 18.66
C TRP A 158 -17.24 0.17 18.29
N ASP A 159 -18.29 -0.34 18.93
CA ASP A 159 -18.74 -1.72 18.77
C ASP A 159 -19.26 -1.98 17.34
N GLU A 160 -19.91 -0.99 16.74
CA GLU A 160 -20.37 -1.03 15.34
C GLU A 160 -19.19 -1.10 14.36
N TYR A 161 -18.14 -0.31 14.59
CA TYR A 161 -16.91 -0.37 13.80
C TYR A 161 -16.17 -1.69 13.98
N ILE A 162 -16.07 -2.22 15.21
CA ILE A 162 -15.45 -3.53 15.44
C ILE A 162 -16.22 -4.62 14.70
N ALA A 163 -17.55 -4.64 14.78
CA ALA A 163 -18.37 -5.58 14.02
C ALA A 163 -18.20 -5.44 12.49
N ALA A 164 -18.07 -4.21 11.99
CA ALA A 164 -17.79 -3.96 10.58
C ALA A 164 -16.41 -4.49 10.15
N TYR A 165 -15.38 -4.28 10.97
CA TYR A 165 -14.04 -4.83 10.76
C TYR A 165 -14.06 -6.36 10.79
N GLU A 166 -14.69 -7.00 11.77
CA GLU A 166 -14.77 -8.45 11.86
C GLU A 166 -15.36 -9.08 10.59
N ASP A 167 -16.43 -8.50 10.06
CA ASP A 167 -17.02 -8.97 8.81
C ASP A 167 -16.10 -8.74 7.61
N ALA A 168 -15.42 -7.60 7.52
CA ALA A 168 -14.46 -7.34 6.44
C ALA A 168 -13.27 -8.31 6.50
N LEU A 169 -12.74 -8.56 7.69
CA LEU A 169 -11.66 -9.52 7.94
C LEU A 169 -12.10 -10.94 7.57
N ARG A 170 -13.30 -11.36 7.99
CA ARG A 170 -13.85 -12.69 7.74
C ARG A 170 -14.14 -12.92 6.26
N LYS A 171 -14.76 -11.95 5.58
CA LYS A 171 -15.25 -12.11 4.20
C LYS A 171 -14.19 -11.82 3.15
N CYS A 172 -13.15 -11.05 3.51
CA CYS A 172 -12.12 -10.63 2.58
C CYS A 172 -10.72 -11.05 2.99
N SER A 173 -10.54 -12.09 3.81
CA SER A 173 -9.22 -12.70 4.00
C SER A 173 -9.10 -13.93 3.10
N THR A 174 -8.42 -13.79 1.97
CA THR A 174 -8.20 -14.88 1.01
C THR A 174 -6.77 -15.41 1.09
N GLU A 175 -6.49 -16.51 0.41
CA GLU A 175 -5.13 -17.05 0.31
C GLU A 175 -4.16 -16.09 -0.39
N THR A 176 -4.61 -15.45 -1.46
CA THR A 176 -3.79 -14.54 -2.29
C THR A 176 -3.74 -13.11 -1.77
N ALA A 177 -4.71 -12.71 -0.94
CA ALA A 177 -4.75 -11.41 -0.26
C ALA A 177 -5.19 -11.62 1.20
N PRO A 178 -4.29 -12.08 2.08
CA PRO A 178 -4.65 -12.34 3.48
C PRO A 178 -4.76 -11.04 4.29
N TRP A 179 -5.65 -11.06 5.28
CA TRP A 179 -5.63 -10.08 6.36
C TRP A 179 -4.68 -10.50 7.48
N ILE A 180 -3.92 -9.55 7.99
CA ILE A 180 -3.04 -9.71 9.14
C ILE A 180 -3.54 -8.79 10.24
N ILE A 181 -3.95 -9.37 11.36
CA ILE A 181 -4.32 -8.63 12.56
C ILE A 181 -3.03 -8.33 13.33
N VAL A 182 -2.71 -7.04 13.47
CA VAL A 182 -1.49 -6.57 14.13
C VAL A 182 -1.85 -5.95 15.48
N PRO A 183 -1.45 -6.55 16.62
CA PRO A 183 -1.52 -5.91 17.92
C PRO A 183 -0.79 -4.56 17.91
N ALA A 184 -1.54 -3.47 17.94
CA ALA A 184 -1.03 -2.13 17.68
C ALA A 184 -0.98 -1.23 18.93
N ASN A 185 -1.31 -1.75 20.13
CA ASN A 185 -1.14 -0.99 21.38
C ASN A 185 0.32 -0.54 21.57
N ARG A 186 1.28 -1.43 21.28
CA ARG A 186 2.71 -1.10 21.31
C ARG A 186 3.20 -0.70 19.92
N LYS A 187 3.50 0.59 19.75
CA LYS A 187 3.90 1.17 18.45
C LYS A 187 5.15 0.50 17.84
N TRP A 188 6.13 0.14 18.67
CA TRP A 188 7.36 -0.54 18.21
C TRP A 188 7.05 -1.92 17.63
N PHE A 189 6.24 -2.72 18.32
CA PHE A 189 5.90 -4.08 17.92
C PHE A 189 5.09 -4.07 16.62
N ARG A 190 4.12 -3.16 16.53
CA ARG A 190 3.37 -2.92 15.29
C ARG A 190 4.30 -2.70 14.10
N ASN A 191 5.31 -1.84 14.24
CA ASN A 191 6.23 -1.54 13.14
C ASN A 191 7.03 -2.78 12.73
N VAL A 192 7.59 -3.51 13.70
CA VAL A 192 8.35 -4.74 13.44
C VAL A 192 7.48 -5.80 12.76
N ALA A 193 6.25 -6.01 13.24
CA ALA A 193 5.34 -7.02 12.69
C ALA A 193 4.98 -6.73 11.22
N ILE A 194 4.71 -5.47 10.87
CA ILE A 194 4.43 -5.07 9.49
C ILE A 194 5.68 -5.23 8.63
N ALA A 195 6.83 -4.73 9.09
CA ALA A 195 8.10 -4.80 8.36
C ALA A 195 8.51 -6.25 8.07
N GLU A 196 8.45 -7.14 9.07
CA GLU A 196 8.78 -8.55 8.89
C GLU A 196 7.82 -9.26 7.94
N ARG A 197 6.52 -8.93 7.97
CA ARG A 197 5.58 -9.53 7.01
C ARG A 197 5.86 -9.08 5.59
N ILE A 198 6.15 -7.80 5.38
CA ILE A 198 6.52 -7.27 4.05
C ILE A 198 7.83 -7.94 3.59
N ALA A 199 8.88 -7.90 4.40
CA ALA A 199 10.18 -8.49 4.06
C ALA A 199 10.06 -10.00 3.80
N GLY A 200 9.33 -10.72 4.65
CA GLY A 200 9.07 -12.16 4.51
C GLY A 200 8.34 -12.52 3.22
N SER A 201 7.47 -11.63 2.71
CA SER A 201 6.78 -11.84 1.43
C SER A 201 7.68 -11.60 0.21
N LEU A 202 8.74 -10.79 0.35
CA LEU A 202 9.67 -10.44 -0.74
C LEU A 202 10.93 -11.29 -0.77
N ARG A 203 11.40 -11.79 0.39
CA ARG A 203 12.62 -12.62 0.50
C ARG A 203 12.60 -13.81 -0.48
N PRO A 204 11.51 -14.58 -0.67
CA PRO A 204 11.47 -15.70 -1.60
C PRO A 204 11.69 -15.32 -3.07
N LEU A 205 11.32 -14.10 -3.46
CA LEU A 205 11.40 -13.63 -4.85
C LEU A 205 12.79 -13.10 -5.24
N ARG A 206 13.66 -12.89 -4.24
CA ARG A 206 14.97 -12.26 -4.42
C ARG A 206 15.80 -12.95 -5.50
N GLN A 207 15.83 -14.28 -5.51
CA GLN A 207 16.64 -15.05 -6.46
C GLN A 207 16.16 -14.84 -7.89
N SER A 208 14.86 -14.96 -8.14
CA SER A 208 14.29 -14.72 -9.48
C SER A 208 14.53 -13.30 -9.99
N TRP A 209 14.53 -12.31 -9.09
CA TRP A 209 14.85 -10.93 -9.46
C TRP A 209 16.30 -10.77 -9.88
N LEU A 210 17.25 -11.37 -9.14
CA LEU A 210 18.67 -11.32 -9.48
C LEU A 210 18.95 -11.96 -10.85
N GLU A 211 18.37 -13.13 -11.11
CA GLU A 211 18.52 -13.83 -12.40
C GLU A 211 17.91 -13.03 -13.57
N ALA A 212 16.78 -12.35 -13.36
CA ALA A 212 16.21 -11.48 -14.38
C ALA A 212 17.10 -10.25 -14.65
N LEU A 213 17.67 -9.67 -13.60
CA LEU A 213 18.57 -8.52 -13.70
C LEU A 213 19.90 -8.88 -14.37
N GLU A 214 20.47 -10.05 -14.06
CA GLU A 214 21.69 -10.55 -14.68
C GLU A 214 21.50 -10.76 -16.19
N ARG A 215 20.43 -11.48 -16.59
CA ARG A 215 20.09 -11.66 -18.01
C ARG A 215 19.93 -10.34 -18.75
N ARG A 216 19.25 -9.36 -18.14
CA ARG A 216 19.09 -8.02 -18.72
C ARG A 216 20.44 -7.30 -18.84
N GLY A 217 21.27 -7.41 -17.81
CA GLY A 217 22.61 -6.81 -17.78
C GLY A 217 23.53 -7.39 -18.84
N ASP A 218 23.50 -8.70 -19.07
CA ASP A 218 24.32 -9.35 -20.09
C ASP A 218 23.89 -8.92 -21.50
N ALA A 219 22.58 -8.89 -21.77
CA ALA A 219 22.05 -8.39 -23.04
C ALA A 219 22.47 -6.94 -23.30
N GLU A 220 22.39 -6.08 -22.27
CA GLU A 220 22.78 -4.66 -22.38
C GLU A 220 24.29 -4.49 -22.58
N ARG A 221 25.12 -5.29 -21.92
CA ARG A 221 26.59 -5.25 -22.12
C ARG A 221 26.97 -5.61 -23.55
N GLU A 222 26.33 -6.61 -24.15
CA GLU A 222 26.56 -6.94 -25.55
C GLU A 222 26.09 -5.81 -26.48
N ALA A 223 24.92 -5.22 -26.22
CA ALA A 223 24.44 -4.05 -26.98
C ALA A 223 25.40 -2.85 -26.87
N ILE A 224 25.92 -2.57 -25.67
CA ILE A 224 26.91 -1.51 -25.43
C ILE A 224 28.21 -1.78 -26.18
N LYS A 225 28.70 -3.03 -26.22
CA LYS A 225 29.91 -3.38 -27.00
C LYS A 225 29.71 -3.05 -28.48
N VAL A 226 28.57 -3.46 -29.05
CA VAL A 226 28.22 -3.16 -30.46
C VAL A 226 28.12 -1.66 -30.69
N ALA A 227 27.38 -0.93 -29.85
CA ALA A 227 27.20 0.52 -29.97
C ALA A 227 28.52 1.29 -29.82
N ARG A 228 29.39 0.88 -28.88
CA ARG A 228 30.70 1.49 -28.65
C ARG A 228 31.65 1.25 -29.82
N SER A 229 31.63 0.05 -30.42
CA SER A 229 32.42 -0.25 -31.61
C SER A 229 31.97 0.59 -32.81
N ALA A 230 30.67 0.79 -33.00
CA ALA A 230 30.13 1.65 -34.06
C ALA A 230 30.48 3.13 -33.83
N ALA A 231 30.32 3.64 -32.60
CA ALA A 231 30.59 5.04 -32.26
C ALA A 231 32.08 5.41 -32.38
N ASN A 232 33.00 4.46 -32.16
CA ASN A 232 34.44 4.69 -32.32
C ASN A 232 34.95 4.39 -33.74
N GLY A 233 34.06 4.02 -34.68
CA GLY A 233 34.39 3.54 -36.02
C GLY A 233 34.22 4.56 -37.16
N GLU A 234 33.84 5.81 -36.90
CA GLU A 234 33.56 6.84 -37.93
C GLU A 234 34.34 8.17 -37.76
N ASP A 235 35.65 8.11 -37.43
CA ASP A 235 36.55 9.28 -37.52
C ASP A 235 37.75 9.04 -38.48
N GLY A 236 37.66 8.04 -39.37
CA GLY A 236 38.79 7.57 -40.16
C GLY A 236 38.70 7.70 -41.68
N LEU A 237 37.63 8.28 -42.24
CA LEU A 237 37.42 8.32 -43.69
C LEU A 237 36.82 9.67 -44.15
N ASP A 238 37.61 10.74 -44.15
CA ASP A 238 37.61 11.74 -45.24
C ASP A 238 38.63 12.88 -45.01
N GLU A 239 39.94 12.61 -45.16
CA GLU A 239 40.92 13.64 -45.51
C GLU A 239 42.01 13.06 -46.41
N LYS A 240 41.62 12.43 -47.52
CA LYS A 240 42.54 12.20 -48.66
C LYS A 240 41.79 12.29 -49.99
N GLN A 241 41.28 13.48 -50.33
CA GLN A 241 41.02 13.83 -51.73
C GLN A 241 40.72 15.32 -51.97
N THR A 242 41.73 16.18 -51.88
CA THR A 242 41.84 17.39 -52.73
C THR A 242 43.33 17.74 -52.78
N ARG A 243 44.05 17.30 -53.82
CA ARG A 243 44.44 18.07 -55.02
C ARG A 243 45.20 19.34 -54.70
#